data_AF-A1Z202-F1
#
_entry.id   AF-A1Z202-F1
#
_cell.length_a   1.000
_cell.length_b   1.000
_cell.length_c   1.000
_cell.angle_alpha   90.00
_cell.angle_beta   90.00
_cell.angle_gamma   90.00
#
_symmetry.space_group_name_H-M   'P 1'
#
loop_
_entity.id
_entity.type
_entity.pdbx_description
1 polymer ?
#
loop_
_entity_poly.entity_id
_entity_poly.type
_entity_poly.pdbx_seq_one_letter_code
_entity_poly.pdbx_strand_id
1 'polypeptide(L)'
;ALFGTIATANAADLTASTTATATLVEPARITLTYKEGAPITIMDNGNIDTELLVGTLTLGGYKTGTTSTSVNFTDAAGDPMYLTFTSQDGNNHQFTTKVIGKDSRDFDISPKVNGENLVGDDVVLATGSQDFFVRSIGSKGGKLAAG
;
A
#
# COMPACT_ATOMS: atom_id res chain seq x y z
N ALA A 1 91.83 -3.43 9.25
CA ALA A 1 90.56 -3.70 8.57
C ALA A 1 89.53 -4.07 9.61
N LEU A 2 88.52 -3.21 9.82
CA LEU A 2 87.38 -3.48 10.70
C LEU A 2 86.36 -4.27 9.87
N PHE A 3 86.21 -5.56 10.14
CA PHE A 3 85.22 -6.41 9.47
C PHE A 3 83.82 -6.05 9.99
N GLY A 4 83.12 -5.15 9.31
CA GLY A 4 81.70 -4.92 9.51
C GLY A 4 80.91 -5.98 8.76
N THR A 5 80.25 -6.89 9.49
CA THR A 5 79.29 -7.83 8.92
C THR A 5 78.01 -7.06 8.54
N ILE A 6 77.62 -7.16 7.28
CA ILE A 6 76.32 -6.66 6.81
C ILE A 6 75.29 -7.68 7.31
N ALA A 7 74.56 -7.34 8.37
CA ALA A 7 73.39 -8.11 8.77
C ALA A 7 72.29 -7.87 7.73
N THR A 8 72.08 -8.80 6.81
CA THR A 8 70.88 -8.79 5.97
C THR A 8 69.69 -9.12 6.85
N ALA A 9 68.97 -8.09 7.28
CA ALA A 9 67.70 -8.24 7.95
C ALA A 9 66.68 -8.80 6.94
N ASN A 10 66.42 -10.11 7.01
CA ASN A 10 65.29 -10.71 6.31
C ASN A 10 64.02 -10.17 6.99
N ALA A 11 63.36 -9.20 6.36
CA ALA A 11 62.02 -8.80 6.77
C ALA A 11 61.07 -9.96 6.47
N ALA A 12 60.73 -10.74 7.49
CA ALA A 12 59.65 -11.71 7.40
C ALA A 12 58.32 -10.95 7.30
N ASP A 13 57.49 -11.30 6.31
CA ASP A 13 56.19 -10.66 6.12
C ASP A 13 55.29 -11.00 7.31
N LEU A 14 54.89 -9.99 8.10
CA LEU A 14 53.94 -10.16 9.19
C LEU A 14 52.52 -10.03 8.65
N THR A 15 51.81 -11.14 8.59
CA THR A 15 50.38 -11.11 8.27
C THR A 15 49.58 -10.77 9.52
N ALA A 16 48.82 -9.68 9.47
CA ALA A 16 47.79 -9.36 10.45
C ALA A 16 46.41 -9.67 9.87
N SER A 17 45.54 -10.31 10.65
CA SER A 17 44.14 -10.51 10.28
C SER A 17 43.24 -9.66 11.17
N THR A 18 42.19 -9.10 10.59
CA THR A 18 41.13 -8.39 11.30
C THR A 18 39.79 -8.76 10.69
N THR A 19 38.71 -8.65 11.46
CA THR A 19 37.35 -8.88 10.96
C THR A 19 36.72 -7.55 10.64
N ALA A 20 36.50 -7.29 9.35
CA ALA A 20 35.63 -6.20 8.92
C ALA A 20 34.18 -6.66 9.00
N THR A 21 33.33 -5.85 9.63
CA THR A 21 31.87 -6.07 9.63
C THR A 21 31.20 -4.99 8.79
N ALA A 22 30.04 -5.31 8.20
CA ALA A 22 29.23 -4.39 7.44
C ALA A 22 27.78 -4.45 7.93
N THR A 23 27.11 -3.30 7.93
CA THR A 23 25.69 -3.20 8.24
C THR A 23 24.91 -3.04 6.94
N LEU A 24 24.07 -4.02 6.63
CA LEU A 24 23.12 -3.91 5.53
C LEU A 24 21.77 -3.46 6.09
N VAL A 25 21.19 -2.42 5.49
CA VAL A 25 19.87 -1.91 5.85
C VAL A 25 18.87 -2.23 4.73
N GLU A 26 17.69 -2.68 5.14
CA GLU A 26 16.56 -2.88 4.22
C GLU A 26 15.70 -1.61 4.21
N PRO A 27 15.62 -0.89 3.07
CA PRO A 27 14.82 0.33 2.98
C PRO A 27 13.33 0.01 2.94
N ALA A 28 12.51 0.81 3.64
CA ALA A 28 11.07 0.79 3.46
C ALA A 28 10.71 1.42 2.10
N ARG A 29 10.13 0.63 1.20
CA ARG A 29 9.60 1.11 -0.08
C ARG A 29 8.09 0.93 -0.07
N ILE A 30 7.34 1.93 -0.51
CA ILE A 30 5.89 1.79 -0.71
C ILE A 30 5.58 2.23 -2.12
N THR A 31 4.86 1.38 -2.84
CA THR A 31 4.36 1.68 -4.18
C THR A 31 2.86 1.43 -4.21
N LEU A 32 2.12 2.34 -4.84
CA LEU A 32 0.69 2.20 -5.06
C LEU A 32 0.42 2.42 -6.55
N THR A 33 -0.20 1.46 -7.21
CA THR A 33 -0.73 1.64 -8.56
C THR A 33 -2.24 1.60 -8.51
N TYR A 34 -2.88 2.32 -9.43
CA TYR A 34 -4.32 2.32 -9.59
C TYR A 34 -4.67 1.97 -11.03
N LYS A 35 -5.59 1.02 -11.19
CA LYS A 35 -6.17 0.65 -12.47
C LYS A 35 -7.66 0.94 -12.41
N GLU A 36 -8.11 1.88 -13.24
CA GLU A 36 -9.52 2.21 -13.38
C GLU A 36 -10.35 0.99 -13.81
N GLY A 37 -11.53 0.88 -13.23
CA GLY A 37 -12.55 -0.07 -13.64
C GLY A 37 -13.28 0.38 -14.90
N ALA A 38 -14.42 -0.25 -15.18
CA ALA A 38 -15.29 0.19 -16.26
C ALA A 38 -15.99 1.51 -15.90
N PRO A 39 -16.40 2.32 -16.89
CA PRO A 39 -17.22 3.50 -16.65
C PRO A 39 -18.50 3.16 -15.87
N ILE A 40 -18.82 3.99 -14.87
CA ILE A 40 -20.02 3.83 -14.04
C ILE A 40 -21.20 4.47 -14.77
N THR A 41 -22.29 3.72 -14.93
CA THR A 41 -23.52 4.21 -15.53
C THR A 41 -24.55 4.53 -14.44
N ILE A 42 -25.16 5.71 -14.51
CA ILE A 42 -26.26 6.10 -13.64
C ILE A 42 -27.54 5.43 -14.17
N MET A 43 -28.26 4.75 -13.29
CA MET A 43 -29.54 4.09 -13.59
C MET A 43 -30.66 5.12 -13.79
N ASP A 44 -31.79 4.70 -14.37
CA ASP A 44 -32.96 5.55 -14.62
C ASP A 44 -33.52 6.22 -13.35
N ASN A 45 -33.31 5.59 -12.19
CA ASN A 45 -33.73 6.12 -10.89
C ASN A 45 -32.77 7.21 -10.35
N GLY A 46 -31.66 7.49 -11.03
CA GLY A 46 -30.64 8.47 -10.64
C GLY A 46 -29.59 7.94 -9.67
N ASN A 47 -29.57 6.64 -9.35
CA ASN A 47 -28.54 6.02 -8.53
C ASN A 47 -27.51 5.28 -9.40
N ILE A 48 -26.36 4.96 -8.82
CA ILE A 48 -25.42 3.98 -9.38
C ILE A 48 -25.67 2.61 -8.73
N ASP A 49 -25.32 1.53 -9.43
CA ASP A 49 -25.39 0.19 -8.84
C ASP A 49 -24.34 0.04 -7.71
N THR A 50 -24.64 -0.87 -6.79
CA THR A 50 -23.76 -1.23 -5.66
C THR A 50 -22.75 -2.30 -6.08
N GLU A 51 -21.64 -2.41 -5.36
CA GLU A 51 -20.58 -3.40 -5.60
C GLU A 51 -19.86 -3.31 -6.97
N LEU A 52 -20.10 -2.23 -7.73
CA LEU A 52 -19.39 -1.96 -8.98
C LEU A 52 -17.90 -1.77 -8.67
N LEU A 53 -17.05 -2.41 -9.46
CA LEU A 53 -15.62 -2.21 -9.37
C LEU A 53 -15.25 -0.85 -9.98
N VAL A 54 -15.06 0.14 -9.11
CA VAL A 54 -14.63 1.50 -9.50
C VAL A 54 -13.18 1.48 -9.96
N GLY A 55 -12.34 0.69 -9.29
CA GLY A 55 -10.96 0.45 -9.68
C GLY A 55 -10.23 -0.49 -8.73
N THR A 56 -9.01 -0.84 -9.11
CA THR A 56 -8.13 -1.74 -8.33
C THR A 56 -6.87 -0.98 -7.93
N LEU A 57 -6.58 -0.99 -6.64
CA LEU A 57 -5.37 -0.48 -6.02
C LEU A 57 -4.42 -1.65 -5.76
N THR A 58 -3.20 -1.62 -6.30
CA THR A 58 -2.17 -2.60 -5.96
C THR A 58 -1.13 -1.91 -5.09
N LEU A 59 -1.11 -2.28 -3.81
CA LEU A 59 -0.12 -1.83 -2.84
C LEU A 59 1.05 -2.81 -2.85
N GLY A 60 2.29 -2.31 -2.91
CA GLY A 60 3.49 -3.16 -2.92
C GLY A 60 4.71 -2.48 -2.32
N GLY A 61 5.83 -3.21 -2.32
CA GLY A 61 7.12 -2.75 -1.82
C GLY A 61 7.28 -2.82 -0.30
N TYR A 62 6.18 -3.00 0.43
CA TYR A 62 6.20 -3.16 1.87
C TYR A 62 6.93 -4.45 2.28
N LYS A 63 7.45 -4.44 3.50
CA LYS A 63 8.14 -5.59 4.08
C LYS A 63 7.14 -6.69 4.42
N THR A 64 7.50 -7.95 4.15
CA THR A 64 6.69 -9.09 4.59
C THR A 64 6.39 -9.02 6.08
N GLY A 65 5.11 -9.19 6.46
CA GLY A 65 4.62 -9.00 7.82
C GLY A 65 3.83 -7.71 8.04
N THR A 66 3.81 -6.78 7.08
CA THR A 66 2.87 -5.65 7.08
C THR A 66 1.43 -6.16 7.16
N THR A 67 0.59 -5.50 7.98
CA THR A 67 -0.79 -5.93 8.25
C THR A 67 -1.83 -4.99 7.65
N SER A 68 -3.07 -5.45 7.49
CA SER A 68 -4.17 -4.65 6.97
C SER A 68 -4.46 -3.42 7.85
N THR A 69 -4.39 -3.54 9.18
CA THR A 69 -4.61 -2.41 10.10
C THR A 69 -3.50 -1.36 10.11
N SER A 70 -2.33 -1.68 9.53
CA SER A 70 -1.21 -0.74 9.36
C SER A 70 -1.33 0.14 8.12
N VAL A 71 -2.27 -0.16 7.23
CA VAL A 71 -2.58 0.61 6.03
C VAL A 71 -3.84 1.43 6.27
N ASN A 72 -3.79 2.73 5.97
CA ASN A 72 -4.94 3.64 6.09
C ASN A 72 -5.10 4.49 4.83
N PHE A 73 -6.23 4.35 4.14
CA PHE A 73 -6.62 5.23 3.04
C PHE A 73 -7.45 6.39 3.58
N THR A 74 -7.10 7.62 3.23
CA THR A 74 -7.80 8.82 3.73
C THR A 74 -8.20 9.75 2.60
N ASP A 75 -9.36 10.37 2.73
CA ASP A 75 -9.82 11.44 1.85
C ASP A 75 -10.21 12.70 2.64
N ALA A 76 -10.59 13.76 1.91
CA ALA A 76 -10.97 15.02 2.53
C ALA A 76 -12.33 14.96 3.25
N ALA A 77 -13.21 14.05 2.85
CA ALA A 77 -14.51 13.87 3.50
C ALA A 77 -14.36 13.24 4.89
N GLY A 78 -13.37 12.37 5.08
CA GLY A 78 -13.04 11.81 6.38
C GLY A 78 -14.12 10.88 6.94
N ASP A 79 -14.95 10.28 6.09
CA ASP A 79 -16.02 9.37 6.50
C ASP A 79 -15.43 8.02 6.91
N PRO A 80 -15.52 7.60 8.18
CA PRO A 80 -14.95 6.34 8.63
C PRO A 80 -15.44 5.16 7.78
N MET A 81 -14.52 4.29 7.38
CA MET A 81 -14.72 3.10 6.52
C MET A 81 -14.98 3.38 5.03
N TYR A 82 -15.17 4.63 4.60
CA TYR A 82 -15.57 4.95 3.22
C TYR A 82 -14.71 6.04 2.57
N LEU A 83 -14.42 5.88 1.28
CA LEU A 83 -13.92 6.97 0.43
C LEU A 83 -15.09 7.61 -0.30
N THR A 84 -15.16 8.93 -0.28
CA THR A 84 -16.21 9.75 -0.88
C THR A 84 -15.71 10.40 -2.17
N PHE A 85 -16.41 10.13 -3.26
CA PHE A 85 -16.21 10.79 -4.55
C PHE A 85 -17.20 11.94 -4.68
N THR A 86 -16.74 13.09 -5.15
CA THR A 86 -17.53 14.32 -5.30
C THR A 86 -17.49 14.81 -6.74
N SER A 87 -18.64 15.21 -7.29
CA SER A 87 -18.73 15.79 -8.63
C SER A 87 -17.94 17.09 -8.76
N GLN A 88 -17.44 17.33 -9.97
CA GLN A 88 -16.64 18.54 -10.29
C GLN A 88 -17.49 19.68 -10.88
N ASP A 89 -18.79 19.46 -11.03
CA ASP A 89 -19.76 20.41 -11.59
C ASP A 89 -20.16 21.54 -10.63
N GLY A 90 -19.64 21.54 -9.40
CA GLY A 90 -19.96 22.52 -8.36
C GLY A 90 -21.26 22.25 -7.60
N ASN A 91 -22.01 21.20 -7.93
CA ASN A 91 -23.27 20.84 -7.26
C ASN A 91 -23.09 19.87 -6.09
N ASN A 92 -21.85 19.41 -5.85
CA ASN A 92 -21.48 18.56 -4.73
C ASN A 92 -22.30 17.24 -4.66
N HIS A 93 -22.52 16.61 -5.82
CA HIS A 93 -23.07 15.26 -5.85
C HIS A 93 -22.02 14.27 -5.35
N GLN A 94 -22.42 13.39 -4.43
CA GLN A 94 -21.48 12.48 -3.76
C GLN A 94 -21.96 11.03 -3.78
N PHE A 95 -21.00 10.12 -3.96
CA PHE A 95 -21.19 8.69 -3.70
C PHE A 95 -20.01 8.13 -2.91
N THR A 96 -20.26 7.07 -2.14
CA THR A 96 -19.23 6.42 -1.33
C THR A 96 -18.80 5.09 -1.92
N THR A 97 -17.58 4.71 -1.57
CA THR A 97 -16.97 3.43 -1.92
C THR A 97 -16.31 2.82 -0.70
N LYS A 98 -16.24 1.49 -0.68
CA LYS A 98 -15.42 0.73 0.27
C LYS A 98 -14.15 0.25 -0.40
N VAL A 99 -13.10 0.04 0.39
CA VAL A 99 -11.83 -0.56 -0.04
C VAL A 99 -11.71 -1.93 0.61
N ILE A 100 -11.73 -2.99 -0.19
CA ILE A 100 -11.66 -4.38 0.30
C ILE A 100 -10.67 -5.20 -0.52
N GLY A 101 -10.00 -6.16 0.10
CA GLY A 101 -9.14 -7.13 -0.55
C GLY A 101 -9.53 -8.55 -0.17
N LYS A 102 -8.70 -9.51 -0.57
CA LYS A 102 -8.82 -10.92 -0.19
C LYS A 102 -7.54 -11.38 0.50
N ASP A 103 -7.67 -12.19 1.54
CA ASP A 103 -6.54 -12.91 2.13
C ASP A 103 -6.22 -14.21 1.35
N SER A 104 -5.22 -14.96 1.81
CA SER A 104 -4.80 -16.22 1.19
C SER A 104 -5.85 -17.34 1.24
N ARG A 105 -6.92 -17.17 2.01
CA ARG A 105 -8.05 -18.11 2.16
C ARG A 105 -9.30 -17.60 1.46
N ASP A 106 -9.19 -16.53 0.67
CA ASP A 106 -10.27 -15.85 -0.03
C ASP A 106 -11.32 -15.21 0.91
N PHE A 107 -10.94 -14.93 2.17
CA PHE A 107 -11.76 -14.13 3.06
C PHE A 107 -11.63 -12.66 2.76
N ASP A 108 -12.75 -11.93 2.90
CA ASP A 108 -12.77 -10.48 2.76
C ASP A 108 -11.96 -9.84 3.89
N ILE A 109 -11.06 -8.96 3.50
CA ILE A 109 -10.25 -8.15 4.41
C ILE A 109 -10.36 -6.69 3.99
N SER A 110 -10.23 -5.77 4.94
CA SER A 110 -10.17 -4.35 4.62
C SER A 110 -8.95 -3.71 5.29
N PRO A 111 -8.23 -2.81 4.59
CA PRO A 111 -7.37 -1.86 5.26
C PRO A 111 -8.24 -0.84 6.01
N LYS A 112 -7.62 0.01 6.84
CA LYS A 112 -8.36 1.14 7.39
C LYS A 112 -8.73 2.10 6.26
N VAL A 113 -9.91 2.66 6.34
CA VAL A 113 -10.35 3.80 5.55
C VAL A 113 -10.81 4.87 6.53
N ASN A 114 -10.18 6.04 6.48
CA ASN A 114 -10.42 7.13 7.42
C ASN A 114 -10.36 6.68 8.89
N GLY A 115 -9.42 5.76 9.19
CA GLY A 115 -9.12 5.30 10.56
C GLY A 115 -9.78 4.00 10.99
N GLU A 116 -10.81 3.51 10.29
CA GLU A 116 -11.59 2.33 10.68
C GLU A 116 -11.60 1.24 9.60
N ASN A 117 -11.67 -0.03 10.00
CA ASN A 117 -11.81 -1.18 9.10
C ASN A 117 -13.30 -1.46 8.86
N LEU A 118 -13.71 -1.65 7.61
CA LEU A 118 -15.11 -1.97 7.29
C LEU A 118 -15.47 -3.43 7.59
N VAL A 119 -14.55 -4.35 7.27
CA VAL A 119 -14.77 -5.80 7.32
C VAL A 119 -13.48 -6.57 7.54
N GLY A 120 -13.62 -7.77 8.10
CA GLY A 120 -12.51 -8.71 8.30
C GLY A 120 -11.66 -8.37 9.52
N ASP A 121 -10.97 -9.39 10.00
CA ASP A 121 -9.99 -9.24 11.08
C ASP A 121 -8.69 -8.62 10.57
N ASP A 122 -7.81 -8.22 11.50
CA ASP A 122 -6.44 -7.84 11.16
C ASP A 122 -5.68 -9.05 10.61
N VAL A 123 -5.10 -8.88 9.42
CA VAL A 123 -4.36 -9.94 8.74
C VAL A 123 -3.03 -9.43 8.20
N VAL A 124 -2.08 -10.34 8.03
CA VAL A 124 -0.85 -10.07 7.30
C VAL A 124 -1.19 -9.97 5.80
N LEU A 125 -0.72 -8.91 5.15
CA LEU A 125 -0.89 -8.72 3.71
C LEU A 125 -0.10 -9.77 2.92
N ALA A 126 -0.53 -10.03 1.69
CA ALA A 126 0.18 -10.95 0.80
C ALA A 126 1.66 -10.54 0.62
N THR A 127 2.53 -11.51 0.31
CA THR A 127 3.96 -11.21 0.14
C THR A 127 4.19 -10.46 -1.18
N GLY A 128 4.94 -9.36 -1.14
CA GLY A 128 5.31 -8.55 -2.31
C GLY A 128 4.29 -7.47 -2.65
N SER A 129 3.03 -7.86 -2.89
CA SER A 129 1.93 -6.93 -3.18
C SER A 129 0.57 -7.45 -2.76
N GLN A 130 -0.33 -6.54 -2.41
CA GLN A 130 -1.73 -6.80 -2.09
C GLN A 130 -2.63 -5.95 -2.98
N ASP A 131 -3.60 -6.60 -3.60
CA ASP A 131 -4.68 -5.92 -4.32
C ASP A 131 -5.83 -5.57 -3.38
N PHE A 132 -6.34 -4.36 -3.56
CA PHE A 132 -7.55 -3.84 -2.94
C PHE A 132 -8.49 -3.29 -4.00
N PHE A 133 -9.75 -3.66 -3.93
CA PHE A 133 -10.82 -3.26 -4.83
C PHE A 133 -11.61 -2.11 -4.21
N VAL A 134 -11.76 -1.04 -4.98
CA VAL A 134 -12.63 0.08 -4.66
C VAL A 134 -14.01 -0.25 -5.21
N ARG A 135 -14.99 -0.48 -4.33
CA ARG A 135 -16.36 -0.89 -4.71
C ARG A 135 -17.39 0.15 -4.33
N SER A 136 -18.33 0.43 -5.24
CA SER A 136 -19.42 1.38 -4.97
C SER A 136 -20.34 0.90 -3.85
N ILE A 137 -20.76 1.82 -2.99
CA ILE A 137 -21.81 1.60 -1.98
C ILE A 137 -23.11 2.25 -2.41
N GLY A 138 -23.07 3.53 -2.80
CA GLY A 138 -24.25 4.27 -3.22
C GLY A 138 -24.09 5.77 -3.00
N SER A 139 -25.14 6.54 -3.35
CA SER A 139 -25.15 7.99 -3.11
C SER A 139 -25.46 8.32 -1.65
N LYS A 140 -24.80 9.37 -1.14
CA LYS A 140 -25.10 9.93 0.20
C LYS A 140 -26.37 10.78 0.25
N GLY A 141 -26.92 11.24 -0.88
CA GLY A 141 -27.79 12.42 -0.83
C GLY A 141 -28.76 12.67 -1.98
N GLY A 142 -29.16 11.65 -2.75
CA GLY A 142 -30.19 11.78 -3.78
C GLY A 142 -29.70 11.37 -5.17
N LYS A 143 -30.37 11.86 -6.21
CA LYS A 143 -30.03 11.50 -7.59
C LYS A 143 -28.67 12.10 -7.97
N LEU A 144 -27.78 11.24 -8.45
CA LEU A 144 -26.52 11.62 -9.04
C LEU A 144 -26.75 12.22 -10.43
N ALA A 145 -25.91 13.18 -10.78
CA ALA A 145 -25.79 13.71 -12.14
C ALA A 145 -24.56 13.10 -12.81
N ALA A 146 -24.59 12.98 -14.14
CA ALA A 146 -23.41 12.54 -14.91
C ALA A 146 -22.41 13.69 -15.03
N GLY A 147 -21.12 13.42 -14.81
CA GLY A 147 -20.04 14.40 -14.95
C GLY A 147 -19.00 14.31 -13.85
#